data_AF-A0A5N7CJZ2-F1
#
_entry.id   AF-A0A5N7CJZ2-F1
#
_cell.length_a   1.000
_cell.length_b   1.000
_cell.length_c   1.000
_cell.angle_alpha   90.00
_cell.angle_beta   90.00
_cell.angle_gamma   90.00
#
_symmetry.space_group_name_H-M   'P 1'
#
loop_
_entity.id
_entity.type
_entity.pdbx_description
1 polymer ?
#
loop_
_entity_poly.entity_id
_entity_poly.type
_entity_poly.pdbx_seq_one_letter_code
_entity_poly.pdbx_strand_id
1 'polypeptide(L)'
;MTSGPIDHPAHRITESETGEKLLDKAATWDMIQSHRLFKAGLVDIDGVRQRLEGFAQCTGQGIAFEEGRIRIAIEESVICDL
;
A
#
# COMPACT_ATOMS: atom_id res chain seq x y z
N MET A 1 -8.62 34.18 -28.34
CA MET A 1 -7.37 33.48 -27.94
C MET A 1 -7.25 33.62 -26.42
N THR A 2 -8.11 32.95 -25.67
CA THR A 2 -8.09 33.00 -24.20
C THR A 2 -7.45 31.70 -23.73
N SER A 3 -6.15 31.74 -23.45
CA SER A 3 -5.46 30.67 -22.74
C SER A 3 -6.02 30.62 -21.32
N GLY A 4 -6.85 29.61 -21.04
CA GLY A 4 -7.26 29.29 -19.68
C GLY A 4 -6.05 28.84 -18.85
N PRO A 5 -6.13 28.95 -17.51
CA PRO A 5 -5.08 28.40 -16.65
C PRO A 5 -4.98 26.89 -16.90
N ILE A 6 -3.75 26.42 -17.11
CA ILE A 6 -3.41 25.00 -17.14
C ILE A 6 -3.69 24.48 -15.72
N ASP A 7 -4.86 23.89 -15.55
CA ASP A 7 -5.18 23.04 -14.41
C ASP A 7 -4.21 21.85 -14.51
N HIS A 8 -3.09 21.94 -13.79
CA HIS A 8 -2.26 20.78 -13.56
C HIS A 8 -3.17 19.81 -12.81
N PRO A 9 -3.41 18.58 -13.31
CA PRO A 9 -4.24 17.64 -12.59
C PRO A 9 -3.57 17.45 -11.23
N ALA A 10 -4.20 18.02 -10.20
CA ALA A 10 -3.82 17.80 -8.82
C ALA A 10 -3.68 16.30 -8.68
N HIS A 11 -2.52 15.83 -8.21
CA HIS A 11 -2.28 14.44 -7.88
C HIS A 11 -3.49 13.96 -7.06
N ARG A 12 -4.43 13.27 -7.72
CA ARG A 12 -5.63 12.78 -7.08
C ARG A 12 -5.13 11.67 -6.18
N ILE A 13 -4.86 12.02 -4.94
CA ILE A 13 -4.66 11.07 -3.85
C ILE A 13 -5.95 10.26 -3.88
N THR A 14 -5.87 9.04 -4.42
CA THR A 14 -7.02 8.15 -4.44
C THR A 14 -7.19 7.71 -3.01
N GLU A 15 -7.97 8.45 -2.24
CA GLU A 15 -8.43 8.03 -0.93
C GLU A 15 -9.34 6.83 -1.14
N SER A 16 -9.16 5.75 -0.37
CA SER A 16 -10.11 4.64 -0.36
C SER A 16 -11.48 5.11 0.11
N GLU A 17 -12.51 4.28 -0.08
CA GLU A 17 -13.84 4.51 0.50
C GLU A 17 -13.80 4.71 2.04
N THR A 18 -12.75 4.21 2.68
CA THR A 18 -12.42 4.33 4.10
C THR A 18 -11.71 5.64 4.47
N GLY A 19 -11.29 6.45 3.49
CA GLY A 19 -10.45 7.63 3.68
C GLY A 19 -8.96 7.31 3.88
N GLU A 20 -8.57 6.05 3.77
CA GLU A 20 -7.16 5.65 3.89
C GLU A 20 -6.37 5.95 2.61
N LYS A 21 -5.07 6.19 2.79
CA LYS A 21 -4.14 6.40 1.68
C LYS A 21 -3.96 5.08 0.93
N LEU A 22 -4.28 5.07 -0.36
CA LEU A 22 -3.94 3.98 -1.26
C LEU A 22 -2.47 4.06 -1.67
N LEU A 23 -1.74 2.99 -1.40
CA LEU A 23 -0.36 2.81 -1.79
C LEU A 23 -0.28 1.87 -2.99
N ASP A 24 0.36 2.31 -4.06
CA ASP A 24 0.71 1.44 -5.18
C ASP A 24 1.73 0.37 -4.77
N LYS A 25 2.07 -0.54 -5.69
CA LYS A 25 3.00 -1.64 -5.43
C LYS A 25 4.38 -1.18 -4.93
N ALA A 26 4.91 -0.07 -5.46
CA ALA A 26 6.23 0.42 -5.08
C ALA A 26 6.19 1.03 -3.67
N ALA A 27 5.18 1.86 -3.40
CA ALA A 27 4.96 2.43 -2.07
C ALA A 27 4.66 1.36 -1.01
N THR A 28 3.94 0.30 -1.38
CA THR A 28 3.69 -0.86 -0.51
C THR A 28 4.99 -1.56 -0.14
N TRP A 29 5.87 -1.80 -1.12
CA TRP A 29 7.18 -2.41 -0.87
C TRP A 29 8.09 -1.53 0.01
N ASP A 30 8.07 -0.22 -0.19
CA ASP A 30 8.79 0.74 0.67
C ASP A 30 8.32 0.68 2.13
N MET A 31 7.00 0.60 2.34
CA MET A 31 6.40 0.46 3.67
C MET A 31 6.81 -0.85 4.35
N ILE A 32 6.81 -1.97 3.62
CA ILE A 32 7.27 -3.28 4.12
C ILE A 32 8.73 -3.18 4.57
N GLN A 33 9.62 -2.66 3.72
CA GLN A 33 11.05 -2.53 4.03
C GLN A 33 11.32 -1.58 5.21
N SER A 34 10.52 -0.52 5.34
CA SER A 34 10.63 0.44 6.42
C SER A 34 10.15 -0.10 7.77
N HIS A 35 9.30 -1.13 7.78
CA HIS A 35 8.69 -1.69 8.98
C HIS A 35 9.72 -2.38 9.90
N ARG A 36 9.55 -2.21 11.22
CA ARG A 36 10.49 -2.74 12.22
C ARG A 36 10.57 -4.27 12.19
N LEU A 37 9.44 -4.95 12.01
CA LEU A 37 9.38 -6.41 11.96
C LEU A 37 10.14 -6.98 10.76
N PHE A 38 10.09 -6.30 9.61
CA PHE A 38 10.85 -6.69 8.43
C PHE A 38 12.35 -6.53 8.67
N LYS A 39 12.76 -5.39 9.26
CA LYS A 39 14.16 -5.14 9.65
C LYS A 39 14.67 -6.13 10.70
N ALA A 40 13.79 -6.67 11.53
CA ALA A 40 14.11 -7.72 12.49
C ALA A 40 14.15 -9.14 11.87
N GLY A 41 13.79 -9.29 10.60
CA GLY A 41 13.76 -10.58 9.91
C GLY A 41 12.61 -11.50 10.32
N LEU A 42 11.56 -10.95 10.93
CA LEU A 42 10.44 -11.72 11.49
C LEU A 42 9.23 -11.85 10.56
N VAL A 43 9.24 -11.15 9.43
CA VAL A 43 8.10 -11.05 8.51
C VAL A 43 8.19 -12.11 7.43
N ASP A 44 7.14 -12.93 7.30
CA ASP A 44 6.95 -13.80 6.15
C ASP A 44 6.44 -13.00 4.95
N ILE A 45 7.28 -12.81 3.93
CA ILE A 45 6.92 -12.03 2.75
C ILE A 45 5.84 -12.71 1.92
N ASP A 46 5.84 -14.04 1.90
CA ASP A 46 4.80 -14.78 1.19
C ASP A 46 3.44 -14.62 1.89
N GLY A 47 3.43 -14.68 3.23
CA GLY A 47 2.27 -14.40 4.08
C GLY A 47 1.73 -12.99 3.94
N VAL A 48 2.60 -11.98 3.80
CA VAL A 48 2.18 -10.59 3.51
C VAL A 48 1.50 -10.53 2.15
N ARG A 49 2.11 -11.12 1.12
CA ARG A 49 1.56 -11.14 -0.23
C ARG A 49 0.19 -11.81 -0.26
N GLN A 50 0.06 -13.02 0.29
CA GLN A 50 -1.20 -13.77 0.31
C GLN A 50 -2.32 -12.98 0.99
N ARG A 51 -2.02 -12.28 2.09
CA ARG A 51 -2.99 -11.42 2.77
C ARG A 51 -3.39 -10.22 1.94
N LEU A 52 -2.46 -9.61 1.21
CA LEU A 52 -2.74 -8.45 0.36
C LEU A 52 -3.51 -8.79 -0.93
N GLU A 53 -3.39 -10.02 -1.46
CA GLU A 53 -4.07 -10.40 -2.71
C GLU A 53 -5.59 -10.16 -2.68
N GLY A 54 -6.23 -10.32 -1.52
CA GLY A 54 -7.67 -10.07 -1.33
C GLY A 54 -8.07 -8.60 -1.17
N PHE A 55 -7.11 -7.70 -0.94
CA PHE A 55 -7.35 -6.25 -0.73
C PHE A 55 -6.84 -5.38 -1.88
N ALA A 56 -6.41 -6.01 -2.98
CA ALA A 56 -5.96 -5.33 -4.18
C ALA A 56 -7.10 -4.50 -4.81
N GLN A 57 -6.92 -3.17 -4.87
CA GLN A 57 -7.85 -2.25 -5.54
C GLN A 57 -7.28 -1.79 -6.89
N CYS A 58 -8.09 -1.82 -7.95
CA CYS A 58 -7.69 -1.32 -9.25
C CYS A 58 -7.93 0.19 -9.35
N THR A 59 -6.89 1.02 -9.19
CA THR A 59 -7.00 2.50 -9.20
C THR A 59 -6.86 3.11 -10.60
N GLY A 60 -6.95 2.32 -11.67
CA GLY A 60 -6.72 2.76 -13.05
C GLY A 60 -5.26 3.04 -13.41
N GLN A 61 -4.41 3.37 -12.43
CA GLN A 61 -2.95 3.48 -12.56
C GLN A 61 -2.21 2.17 -12.20
N GLY A 62 -2.93 1.21 -11.62
CA GLY A 62 -2.39 -0.07 -11.20
C GLY A 62 -3.18 -0.66 -10.03
N ILE A 63 -2.60 -1.68 -9.40
CA ILE A 63 -3.10 -2.20 -8.14
C ILE A 63 -2.55 -1.33 -7.02
N ALA A 64 -3.44 -0.89 -6.13
CA ALA A 64 -3.13 -0.19 -4.91
C ALA A 64 -3.77 -0.90 -3.70
N PHE A 65 -3.22 -0.68 -2.53
CA PHE A 65 -3.66 -1.26 -1.26
C PHE A 65 -3.78 -0.16 -0.22
N GLU A 66 -4.73 -0.29 0.70
CA GLU A 66 -4.86 0.63 1.83
C GLU A 66 -3.64 0.51 2.76
N GLU A 67 -3.09 1.63 3.21
CA GLU A 67 -1.96 1.65 4.15
C GLU A 67 -2.23 0.81 5.40
N GLY A 68 -3.43 0.90 5.99
CA GLY A 68 -3.82 0.10 7.15
C GLY A 68 -3.79 -1.41 6.85
N ARG A 69 -4.25 -1.83 5.67
CA ARG A 69 -4.22 -3.24 5.25
C ARG A 69 -2.80 -3.77 5.12
N ILE A 70 -1.89 -2.96 4.58
CA ILE A 70 -0.46 -3.32 4.47
C ILE A 70 0.13 -3.49 5.87
N ARG A 71 -0.15 -2.57 6.79
CA ARG A 71 0.33 -2.66 8.18
C ARG A 71 -0.12 -3.95 8.86
N ILE A 72 -1.42 -4.22 8.84
CA ILE A 72 -2.02 -5.42 9.43
C ILE A 72 -1.43 -6.67 8.78
N ALA A 73 -1.27 -6.69 7.45
CA ALA A 73 -0.68 -7.83 6.76
C ALA A 73 0.75 -8.11 7.24
N ILE A 74 1.57 -7.08 7.47
CA ILE A 74 2.93 -7.24 7.99
C ILE A 74 2.92 -7.80 9.42
N GLU A 75 2.06 -7.26 10.29
CA GLU A 75 1.97 -7.65 11.71
C GLU A 75 1.44 -9.09 11.87
N GLU A 76 0.45 -9.48 11.07
CA GLU A 76 -0.15 -10.82 11.09
C GLU A 76 0.70 -11.88 10.37
N SER A 77 1.69 -11.47 9.57
CA SER A 77 2.62 -12.37 8.87
C SER A 77 3.91 -12.59 9.65
N VAL A 78 3.92 -12.28 10.95
CA VAL A 78 5.07 -12.57 11.80
C VAL A 78 5.18 -14.07 11.99
N ILE A 79 6.34 -14.62 11.62
CA ILE A 79 6.68 -16.02 11.90
C ILE A 79 7.09 -16.07 13.37
N CYS A 80 6.15 -16.41 14.24
CA CYS A 80 6.47 -16.76 15.61
C CYS A 80 6.96 -18.22 15.60
N ASP A 81 8.25 -18.44 15.42
CA ASP A 81 8.87 -19.73 15.73
C ASP A 81 8.91 -19.82 17.26
N LEU A 82 7.92 -20.53 17.82
CA LEU A 82 7.73 -20.73 19.26
C LEU A 82 8.00 -22.19 19.61
#